data_AF-A0A2D6W976-F1
#
_entry.id   AF-A0A2D6W976-F1
#
_cell.length_a   1.000
_cell.length_b   1.000
_cell.length_c   1.000
_cell.angle_alpha   90.00
_cell.angle_beta   90.00
_cell.angle_gamma   90.00
#
_symmetry.space_group_name_H-M   'P 1'
#
loop_
_entity.id
_entity.type
_entity.pdbx_description
1 polymer ?
#
loop_
_entity_poly.entity_id
_entity_poly.type
_entity_poly.pdbx_seq_one_letter_code
_entity_poly.pdbx_strand_id
1 'polypeptide(L)'
;PPEMTFTGGNGDVERHNTEMIVGGDPETWHHVARVTDSSISEQILYLDGEEVARKAGATLQDRGNPMRIGDNPDARNRNWLGKVDDVAIWGRALAPFEIADIWNNGDGKSIEEMLGLAIPFEFTSIIYNAEEDGFKLEWNSKPNKTYALYFSETLEEFDADIDDSIESQGETTVYPSGDEWLQNPLEGAPRLFFRIEENQ
;
A
#
# COMPACT_ATOMS: atom_id res chain seq x y z
N PRO A 1 -0.50 0.74 -28.61
CA PRO A 1 -1.06 1.26 -27.35
C PRO A 1 -0.17 2.41 -26.84
N PRO A 2 -0.66 3.31 -25.99
CA PRO A 2 0.21 4.28 -25.34
C PRO A 2 1.30 3.55 -24.54
N GLU A 3 2.52 4.08 -24.61
CA GLU A 3 3.69 3.62 -23.86
C GLU A 3 4.23 4.84 -23.10
N MET A 4 4.78 4.62 -21.90
CA MET A 4 5.45 5.68 -21.16
C MET A 4 6.88 5.84 -21.65
N THR A 5 7.25 7.06 -22.02
CA THR A 5 8.66 7.41 -22.20
C THR A 5 9.09 8.35 -21.10
N PHE A 6 10.34 8.23 -20.70
CA PHE A 6 10.93 9.01 -19.64
C PHE A 6 12.09 9.86 -20.17
N THR A 7 12.15 11.15 -19.81
CA THR A 7 13.27 12.08 -20.11
C THR A 7 13.86 12.69 -18.85
N GLY A 8 15.18 12.56 -18.70
CA GLY A 8 15.96 13.27 -17.69
C GLY A 8 17.39 13.43 -18.17
N GLY A 9 17.71 14.64 -18.63
CA GLY A 9 18.97 14.93 -19.29
C GLY A 9 18.88 14.72 -20.80
N ASN A 10 19.69 13.81 -21.35
CA ASN A 10 19.90 13.67 -22.80
C ASN A 10 18.80 12.86 -23.52
N GLY A 11 17.57 13.36 -23.55
CA GLY A 11 16.44 12.83 -24.31
C GLY A 11 15.81 11.55 -23.74
N ASP A 12 14.73 11.10 -24.38
CA ASP A 12 13.89 9.99 -23.92
C ASP A 12 14.63 8.63 -23.89
N VAL A 13 14.21 7.74 -23.00
CA VAL A 13 14.53 6.30 -23.10
C VAL A 13 13.94 5.71 -24.39
N GLU A 14 14.53 4.62 -24.87
CA GLU A 14 14.05 3.94 -26.08
C GLU A 14 12.65 3.36 -25.86
N ARG A 15 11.93 3.18 -26.98
CA ARG A 15 10.62 2.54 -26.99
C ARG A 15 10.73 1.10 -26.49
N HIS A 16 9.87 0.70 -25.57
CA HIS A 16 9.95 -0.59 -24.91
C HIS A 16 8.85 -1.58 -25.29
N ASN A 17 7.79 -1.14 -25.98
CA ASN A 17 6.67 -1.99 -26.40
C ASN A 17 5.89 -2.64 -25.23
N THR A 18 6.01 -2.10 -24.02
CA THR A 18 5.13 -2.46 -22.89
C THR A 18 3.97 -1.49 -22.86
N GLU A 19 2.76 -2.02 -23.03
CA GLU A 19 1.54 -1.23 -22.94
C GLU A 19 1.33 -0.69 -21.53
N MET A 20 0.97 0.58 -21.43
CA MET A 20 0.41 1.17 -20.21
C MET A 20 -1.01 1.62 -20.52
N ILE A 21 -1.98 1.15 -19.74
CA ILE A 21 -3.37 1.55 -19.90
C ILE A 21 -3.57 2.84 -19.10
N VAL A 22 -3.97 3.92 -19.79
CA VAL A 22 -4.23 5.21 -19.15
C VAL A 22 -5.72 5.50 -19.22
N GLY A 23 -6.35 5.57 -18.05
CA GLY A 23 -7.80 5.70 -17.92
C GLY A 23 -8.54 4.39 -18.27
N GLY A 24 -9.87 4.43 -18.20
CA GLY A 24 -10.71 3.25 -18.42
C GLY A 24 -11.78 3.12 -17.35
N ASP A 25 -12.72 2.19 -17.60
CA ASP A 25 -13.68 1.71 -16.61
C ASP A 25 -13.62 0.17 -16.62
N PRO A 26 -13.10 -0.48 -15.56
CA PRO A 26 -12.69 0.13 -14.29
C PRO A 26 -11.41 0.98 -14.39
N GLU A 27 -11.24 1.88 -13.43
CA GLU A 27 -10.00 2.65 -13.26
C GLU A 27 -8.82 1.69 -13.06
N THR A 28 -7.71 1.96 -13.74
CA THR A 28 -6.48 1.15 -13.67
C THR A 28 -5.35 1.99 -13.08
N TRP A 29 -4.66 1.44 -12.08
CA TRP A 29 -3.47 2.01 -11.46
C TRP A 29 -2.23 1.29 -11.97
N HIS A 30 -1.14 2.05 -12.13
CA HIS A 30 0.17 1.53 -12.51
C HIS A 30 1.23 2.12 -11.59
N HIS A 31 2.18 1.29 -11.18
CA HIS A 31 3.37 1.76 -10.49
C HIS A 31 4.44 2.12 -11.51
N VAL A 32 4.96 3.33 -11.43
CA VAL A 32 6.02 3.80 -12.33
C VAL A 32 7.21 4.26 -11.50
N ALA A 33 8.36 3.63 -11.71
CA ALA A 33 9.60 4.03 -11.06
C ALA A 33 10.70 4.35 -12.07
N ARG A 34 11.49 5.38 -11.77
CA ARG A 34 12.65 5.77 -12.56
C ARG A 34 13.88 5.80 -11.69
N VAL A 35 14.89 5.04 -12.10
CA VAL A 35 16.21 5.02 -11.47
C VAL A 35 17.20 5.74 -12.37
N THR A 36 18.00 6.62 -11.79
CA THR A 36 19.17 7.21 -12.46
C THR A 36 20.39 6.96 -11.60
N ASP A 37 21.29 6.15 -12.12
CA ASP A 37 22.51 5.77 -11.44
C ASP A 37 23.73 6.33 -12.19
N SER A 38 24.31 7.39 -11.64
CA SER A 38 25.49 8.03 -12.21
C SER A 38 26.77 7.22 -12.01
N SER A 39 26.79 6.26 -11.08
CA SER A 39 27.98 5.43 -10.82
C SER A 39 28.25 4.45 -11.96
N ILE A 40 27.19 3.95 -12.58
CA ILE A 40 27.23 3.04 -13.74
C ILE A 40 26.74 3.70 -15.04
N SER A 41 26.35 4.98 -14.96
CA SER A 41 25.87 5.78 -16.08
C SER A 41 24.60 5.23 -16.74
N GLU A 42 23.63 4.79 -15.95
CA GLU A 42 22.39 4.19 -16.44
C GLU A 42 21.12 4.93 -15.98
N GLN A 43 20.11 4.92 -16.85
CA GLN A 43 18.74 5.32 -16.56
C GLN A 43 17.83 4.14 -16.85
N ILE A 44 16.97 3.80 -15.89
CA ILE A 44 16.11 2.62 -15.96
C ILE A 44 14.68 3.05 -15.64
N LEU A 45 13.74 2.61 -16.47
CA LEU A 45 12.30 2.78 -16.28
C LEU A 45 11.69 1.43 -15.90
N TYR A 46 10.91 1.44 -14.84
CA TYR A 46 10.13 0.31 -14.38
C TYR A 46 8.64 0.62 -14.48
N LEU A 47 7.85 -0.37 -14.90
CA LEU A 47 6.40 -0.35 -14.92
C LEU A 47 5.92 -1.60 -14.18
N ASP A 48 5.07 -1.41 -13.18
CA ASP A 48 4.49 -2.49 -12.36
C ASP A 48 5.56 -3.45 -11.83
N GLY A 49 6.63 -2.88 -11.28
CA GLY A 49 7.74 -3.62 -10.66
C GLY A 49 8.80 -4.14 -11.63
N GLU A 50 8.49 -4.20 -12.93
CA GLU A 50 9.35 -4.79 -13.95
C GLU A 50 10.15 -3.74 -14.74
N GLU A 51 11.40 -4.04 -15.07
CA GLU A 51 12.20 -3.18 -15.94
C GLU A 51 11.65 -3.23 -17.38
N VAL A 52 11.25 -2.08 -17.91
CA VAL A 52 10.74 -1.97 -19.27
C VAL A 52 11.71 -1.29 -20.22
N ALA A 53 12.52 -0.33 -19.73
CA ALA A 53 13.49 0.35 -20.58
C ALA A 53 14.78 0.69 -19.82
N ARG A 54 15.89 0.69 -20.56
CA ARG A 54 17.22 1.05 -20.07
C ARG A 54 17.95 1.90 -21.09
N LYS A 55 18.69 2.90 -20.60
CA LYS A 55 19.50 3.78 -21.44
C LYS A 55 20.79 4.22 -20.73
N ALA A 56 21.89 4.26 -21.47
CA ALA A 56 23.16 4.80 -20.98
C ALA A 56 23.16 6.35 -20.95
N GLY A 57 24.01 6.94 -20.12
CA GLY A 57 24.17 8.39 -20.01
C GLY A 57 23.30 9.01 -18.91
N ALA A 58 23.42 8.49 -17.69
CA ALA A 58 22.81 9.09 -16.50
C ALA A 58 23.27 10.54 -16.35
N THR A 59 22.33 11.49 -16.49
CA THR A 59 22.61 12.92 -16.34
C THR A 59 21.51 13.57 -15.52
N LEU A 60 21.84 13.92 -14.28
CA LEU A 60 21.01 14.80 -13.44
C LEU A 60 21.62 16.20 -13.47
N GLN A 61 20.80 17.20 -13.70
CA GLN A 61 21.21 18.60 -13.74
C GLN A 61 20.28 19.40 -12.84
N ASP A 62 20.86 20.26 -12.01
CA ASP A 62 20.10 21.30 -11.34
C ASP A 62 19.77 22.39 -12.36
N ARG A 63 18.48 22.63 -12.56
CA ARG A 63 17.93 23.63 -13.48
C ARG A 63 17.44 24.88 -12.75
N GLY A 64 17.42 24.88 -11.41
CA GLY A 64 16.82 25.94 -10.60
C GLY A 64 15.30 26.03 -10.71
N ASN A 65 14.65 25.10 -11.41
CA ASN A 65 13.20 25.02 -11.52
C ASN A 65 12.60 24.35 -10.26
N PRO A 66 11.42 24.77 -9.81
CA PRO A 66 10.72 24.06 -8.74
C PRO A 66 10.31 22.66 -9.22
N MET A 67 10.36 21.69 -8.31
CA MET A 67 9.80 20.37 -8.54
C MET A 67 8.28 20.48 -8.72
N ARG A 68 7.74 19.78 -9.72
CA ARG A 68 6.30 19.69 -10.00
C ARG A 68 5.90 18.25 -10.19
N ILE A 69 4.71 17.89 -9.68
CA ILE A 69 4.04 16.62 -9.96
C ILE A 69 2.91 16.94 -10.94
N GLY A 70 2.82 16.15 -12.02
CA GLY A 70 1.79 16.32 -13.05
C GLY A 70 1.98 17.54 -13.98
N ASP A 71 3.16 18.16 -14.01
CA ASP A 71 3.46 19.29 -14.90
C ASP A 71 4.94 19.32 -15.29
N ASN A 72 5.25 19.97 -16.42
CA ASN A 72 6.62 20.19 -16.88
C ASN A 72 7.04 21.65 -16.63
N PRO A 73 8.00 21.93 -15.74
CA PRO A 73 8.40 23.31 -15.44
C PRO A 73 9.07 24.03 -16.62
N ASP A 74 9.59 23.29 -17.62
CA ASP A 74 10.29 23.83 -18.79
C ASP A 74 9.39 24.03 -20.02
N ALA A 75 8.16 23.48 -20.01
CA ALA A 75 7.30 23.50 -21.19
C ALA A 75 5.81 23.60 -20.82
N ARG A 76 5.15 24.65 -21.33
CA ARG A 76 3.71 24.82 -21.17
C ARG A 76 2.93 23.71 -21.88
N ASN A 77 1.73 23.40 -21.36
CA ASN A 77 0.79 22.43 -21.92
C ASN A 77 1.34 20.99 -22.00
N ARG A 78 2.19 20.61 -21.05
CA ARG A 78 2.70 19.24 -20.88
C ARG A 78 2.30 18.69 -19.51
N ASN A 79 1.04 18.93 -19.16
CA ASN A 79 0.47 18.60 -17.88
C ASN A 79 -0.10 17.17 -17.94
N TRP A 80 -0.02 16.45 -16.85
CA TRP A 80 -0.69 15.16 -16.67
C TRP A 80 -2.16 15.41 -16.32
N LEU A 81 -3.05 14.68 -17.00
CA LEU A 81 -4.48 14.68 -16.73
C LEU A 81 -4.89 13.29 -16.24
N GLY A 82 -4.58 13.00 -14.99
CA GLY A 82 -4.90 11.74 -14.31
C GLY A 82 -4.64 11.83 -12.82
N LYS A 83 -4.97 10.76 -12.09
CA LYS A 83 -4.66 10.65 -10.67
C LYS A 83 -3.19 10.30 -10.47
N VAL A 84 -2.64 10.71 -9.33
CA VAL A 84 -1.30 10.37 -8.85
C VAL A 84 -1.42 10.16 -7.35
N ASP A 85 -0.84 9.09 -6.85
CA ASP A 85 -0.76 8.79 -5.42
C ASP A 85 0.63 8.23 -5.07
N ASP A 86 0.95 8.19 -3.77
CA ASP A 86 2.17 7.57 -3.19
C ASP A 86 3.50 8.00 -3.84
N VAL A 87 3.67 9.31 -4.03
CA VAL A 87 4.89 9.87 -4.64
C VAL A 87 6.04 9.88 -3.64
N ALA A 88 7.11 9.18 -3.98
CA ALA A 88 8.35 9.15 -3.21
C ALA A 88 9.60 9.43 -4.09
N ILE A 89 10.64 9.99 -3.46
CA ILE A 89 11.91 10.31 -4.10
C ILE A 89 13.04 9.86 -3.18
N TRP A 90 13.96 9.07 -3.72
CA TRP A 90 15.13 8.57 -2.99
C TRP A 90 16.39 9.33 -3.39
N GLY A 91 17.25 9.60 -2.40
CA GLY A 91 18.57 10.21 -2.61
C GLY A 91 19.64 9.26 -3.15
N ARG A 92 19.26 8.07 -3.62
CA ARG A 92 20.14 7.05 -4.19
C ARG A 92 19.42 6.27 -5.29
N ALA A 93 20.21 5.58 -6.13
CA ALA A 93 19.65 4.56 -7.01
C ALA A 93 19.11 3.39 -6.20
N LEU A 94 17.88 2.97 -6.51
CA LEU A 94 17.26 1.76 -5.96
C LEU A 94 17.64 0.56 -6.83
N ALA A 95 17.83 -0.59 -6.18
CA ALA A 95 18.05 -1.85 -6.87
C ALA A 95 16.72 -2.43 -7.39
N PRO A 96 16.74 -3.32 -8.41
CA PRO A 96 15.52 -3.90 -8.98
C PRO A 96 14.61 -4.58 -7.95
N PHE A 97 15.20 -5.29 -6.97
CA PHE A 97 14.41 -5.95 -5.92
C PHE A 97 13.69 -4.96 -4.99
N GLU A 98 14.24 -3.75 -4.80
CA GLU A 98 13.60 -2.71 -3.99
C GLU A 98 12.42 -2.12 -4.76
N ILE A 99 12.52 -1.97 -6.08
CA ILE A 99 11.41 -1.52 -6.93
C ILE A 99 10.27 -2.54 -6.92
N ALA A 100 10.60 -3.83 -7.02
CA ALA A 100 9.61 -4.90 -6.92
C ALA A 100 8.92 -4.94 -5.54
N ASP A 101 9.68 -4.75 -4.45
CA ASP A 101 9.14 -4.70 -3.08
C ASP A 101 8.24 -3.47 -2.85
N ILE A 102 8.56 -2.32 -3.46
CA ILE A 102 7.69 -1.12 -3.43
C ILE A 102 6.38 -1.37 -4.20
N TRP A 103 6.47 -1.98 -5.37
CA TRP A 103 5.31 -2.29 -6.19
C TRP A 103 4.39 -3.32 -5.52
N ASN A 104 4.96 -4.32 -4.87
CA ASN A 104 4.26 -5.34 -4.11
C ASN A 104 3.07 -5.96 -4.86
N ASN A 105 3.29 -6.47 -6.08
CA ASN A 105 2.24 -7.07 -6.93
C ASN A 105 1.03 -6.16 -7.23
N GLY A 106 1.18 -4.84 -7.07
CA GLY A 106 0.11 -3.87 -7.31
C GLY A 106 -0.61 -3.41 -6.05
N ASP A 107 -0.37 -4.05 -4.91
CA ASP A 107 -0.90 -3.60 -3.61
C ASP A 107 -0.17 -2.34 -3.11
N GLY A 108 1.04 -2.09 -3.63
CA GLY A 108 1.92 -1.04 -3.13
C GLY A 108 2.47 -1.37 -1.74
N LYS A 109 3.52 -0.65 -1.35
CA LYS A 109 4.07 -0.69 -0.01
C LYS A 109 4.14 0.73 0.53
N SER A 110 3.46 0.97 1.65
CA SER A 110 3.43 2.29 2.28
C SER A 110 4.82 2.70 2.78
N ILE A 111 5.04 4.00 2.95
CA ILE A 111 6.31 4.50 3.48
C ILE A 111 6.60 3.96 4.89
N GLU A 112 5.56 3.69 5.68
CA GLU A 112 5.68 3.09 7.02
C GLU A 112 6.21 1.66 6.92
N GLU A 113 5.65 0.84 6.02
CA GLU A 113 6.13 -0.53 5.78
C GLU A 113 7.55 -0.55 5.25
N MET A 114 7.88 0.36 4.32
CA MET A 114 9.24 0.51 3.79
C MET A 114 10.27 0.89 4.86
N LEU A 115 9.87 1.67 5.86
CA LEU A 115 10.73 2.08 6.97
C LEU A 115 10.74 1.06 8.11
N GLY A 116 9.97 -0.03 8.00
CA GLY A 116 9.78 -0.98 9.09
C GLY A 116 9.08 -0.37 10.31
N LEU A 117 8.33 0.71 10.08
CA LEU A 117 7.55 1.43 11.08
C LEU A 117 6.07 1.02 11.06
N ALA A 118 5.64 0.28 10.04
CA ALA A 118 4.28 -0.22 9.97
C ALA A 118 4.01 -1.16 11.15
N ILE A 119 2.98 -0.81 11.91
CA ILE A 119 2.42 -1.70 12.91
C ILE A 119 1.44 -2.61 12.16
N PRO A 120 1.65 -3.93 12.15
CA PRO A 120 0.78 -4.84 11.43
C PRO A 120 -0.63 -4.75 11.98
N PHE A 121 -1.63 -4.69 11.10
CA PHE A 121 -3.03 -4.76 11.50
C PHE A 121 -3.38 -6.22 11.80
N GLU A 122 -3.19 -6.63 13.05
CA GLU A 122 -3.38 -8.00 13.52
C GLU A 122 -3.87 -8.04 14.97
N PHE A 123 -4.48 -9.16 15.37
CA PHE A 123 -4.74 -9.44 16.77
C PHE A 123 -3.41 -9.62 17.53
N THR A 124 -3.24 -8.85 18.59
CA THR A 124 -2.10 -8.95 19.51
C THR A 124 -2.40 -9.89 20.68
N SER A 125 -3.69 -10.05 21.04
CA SER A 125 -4.13 -10.97 22.09
C SER A 125 -5.53 -11.51 21.80
N ILE A 126 -5.72 -12.80 22.08
CA ILE A 126 -7.02 -13.48 22.09
C ILE A 126 -7.07 -14.33 23.36
N ILE A 127 -7.94 -13.97 24.28
CA ILE A 127 -8.12 -14.66 25.56
C ILE A 127 -9.51 -15.29 25.56
N TYR A 128 -9.59 -16.57 25.93
CA TYR A 128 -10.85 -17.26 26.20
C TYR A 128 -10.96 -17.57 27.69
N ASN A 129 -12.08 -17.22 28.30
CA ASN A 129 -12.44 -17.55 29.68
C ASN A 129 -13.53 -18.61 29.68
N ALA A 130 -13.18 -19.81 30.16
CA ALA A 130 -14.08 -20.95 30.20
C ALA A 130 -15.18 -20.85 31.27
N GLU A 131 -15.01 -20.04 32.32
CA GLU A 131 -16.03 -19.86 33.36
C GLU A 131 -17.17 -18.96 32.87
N GLU A 132 -16.82 -17.96 32.05
CA GLU A 132 -17.75 -16.98 31.48
C GLU A 132 -18.22 -17.34 30.06
N ASP A 133 -17.68 -18.43 29.48
CA ASP A 133 -17.79 -18.81 28.05
C ASP A 133 -17.64 -17.59 27.13
N GLY A 134 -16.52 -16.87 27.29
CA GLY A 134 -16.35 -15.57 26.67
C GLY A 134 -14.93 -15.24 26.26
N PHE A 135 -14.81 -14.26 25.38
CA PHE A 135 -13.58 -13.84 24.74
C PHE A 135 -13.20 -12.41 25.10
N LYS A 136 -11.89 -12.13 25.10
CA LYS A 136 -11.32 -10.79 25.09
C LYS A 136 -10.28 -10.70 23.99
N LEU A 137 -10.47 -9.75 23.10
CA LEU A 137 -9.68 -9.57 21.88
C LEU A 137 -8.93 -8.25 21.98
N GLU A 138 -7.70 -8.23 21.50
CA GLU A 138 -6.87 -7.03 21.39
C GLU A 138 -6.19 -7.03 20.03
N TRP A 139 -6.13 -5.88 19.37
CA TRP A 139 -5.45 -5.69 18.09
C TRP A 139 -4.79 -4.33 18.00
N ASN A 140 -3.79 -4.23 17.13
CA ASN A 140 -3.19 -2.96 16.74
C ASN A 140 -4.23 -2.12 15.99
N SER A 141 -4.52 -0.90 16.44
CA SER A 141 -5.53 -0.02 15.85
C SER A 141 -4.95 1.36 15.53
N LYS A 142 -5.74 2.20 14.86
CA LYS A 142 -5.40 3.60 14.55
C LYS A 142 -6.37 4.54 15.27
N PRO A 143 -5.90 5.68 15.83
CA PRO A 143 -6.79 6.65 16.46
C PRO A 143 -7.87 7.17 15.49
N ASN A 144 -9.07 7.45 16.02
CA ASN A 144 -10.22 7.99 15.27
C ASN A 144 -10.73 7.12 14.11
N LYS A 145 -10.54 5.81 14.22
CA LYS A 145 -11.13 4.81 13.32
C LYS A 145 -12.24 4.03 14.04
N THR A 146 -13.09 3.39 13.25
CA THR A 146 -14.03 2.37 13.73
C THR A 146 -13.71 1.04 13.05
N TYR A 147 -14.06 -0.05 13.72
CA TYR A 147 -13.75 -1.40 13.27
C TYR A 147 -14.99 -2.29 13.32
N ALA A 148 -15.03 -3.26 12.41
CA ALA A 148 -16.03 -4.32 12.37
C ALA A 148 -15.38 -5.67 12.73
N LEU A 149 -15.94 -6.33 13.74
CA LEU A 149 -15.49 -7.64 14.22
C LEU A 149 -16.45 -8.72 13.72
N TYR A 150 -15.90 -9.79 13.15
CA TYR A 150 -16.65 -10.93 12.61
C TYR A 150 -16.16 -12.23 13.23
N PHE A 151 -16.99 -13.27 13.15
CA PHE A 151 -16.58 -14.65 13.47
C PHE A 151 -16.87 -15.64 12.35
N SER A 152 -16.21 -16.80 12.41
CA SER A 152 -16.40 -17.92 11.50
C SER A 152 -16.09 -19.25 12.18
N GLU A 153 -16.77 -20.33 11.79
CA GLU A 153 -16.40 -21.70 12.19
C GLU A 153 -15.37 -22.34 11.26
N THR A 154 -15.25 -21.84 10.02
CA THR A 154 -14.54 -22.51 8.93
C THR A 154 -13.36 -21.70 8.40
N LEU A 155 -13.29 -20.39 8.72
CA LEU A 155 -12.33 -19.42 8.17
C LEU A 155 -12.58 -19.06 6.69
N GLU A 156 -13.62 -19.64 6.06
CA GLU A 156 -13.97 -19.41 4.66
C GLU A 156 -15.02 -18.30 4.49
N GLU A 157 -15.98 -18.22 5.42
CA GLU A 157 -17.12 -17.30 5.38
C GLU A 157 -17.21 -16.51 6.69
N PHE A 158 -17.46 -15.20 6.60
CA PHE A 158 -17.56 -14.25 7.72
C PHE A 158 -18.82 -13.39 7.52
N ASP A 159 -19.96 -14.06 7.40
CA ASP A 159 -21.22 -13.43 6.95
C ASP A 159 -21.98 -12.71 8.08
N ALA A 160 -21.56 -12.90 9.34
CA ALA A 160 -22.14 -12.24 10.50
C ALA A 160 -21.08 -11.44 11.25
N ASP A 161 -21.33 -10.13 11.38
CA ASP A 161 -20.61 -9.27 12.30
C ASP A 161 -21.12 -9.50 13.74
N ILE A 162 -20.18 -9.37 14.67
CA ILE A 162 -20.44 -9.30 16.11
C ILE A 162 -20.80 -7.86 16.48
N ASP A 163 -20.03 -6.91 15.94
CA ASP A 163 -20.18 -5.47 16.14
C ASP A 163 -19.43 -4.74 15.01
N ASP A 164 -20.13 -3.87 14.30
CA ASP A 164 -19.62 -3.09 13.17
C ASP A 164 -19.20 -1.66 13.56
N SER A 165 -19.31 -1.32 14.85
CA SER A 165 -19.24 0.06 15.34
C SER A 165 -18.17 0.28 16.41
N ILE A 166 -17.19 -0.62 16.52
CA ILE A 166 -16.18 -0.59 17.58
C ILE A 166 -15.28 0.63 17.40
N GLU A 167 -15.40 1.62 18.31
CA GLU A 167 -14.55 2.81 18.30
C GLU A 167 -13.12 2.48 18.75
N SER A 168 -12.14 3.00 18.00
CA SER A 168 -10.73 2.89 18.35
C SER A 168 -10.41 3.49 19.72
N GLN A 169 -9.59 2.78 20.49
CA GLN A 169 -9.03 3.27 21.76
C GLN A 169 -7.64 3.90 21.60
N GLY A 170 -7.15 4.07 20.35
CA GLY A 170 -5.86 4.66 20.02
C GLY A 170 -5.03 3.74 19.13
N GLU A 171 -3.75 3.54 19.49
CA GLU A 171 -2.83 2.62 18.79
C GLU A 171 -3.16 1.14 19.02
N THR A 172 -4.00 0.85 20.02
CA THR A 172 -4.46 -0.50 20.36
C THR A 172 -5.89 -0.41 20.84
N THR A 173 -6.70 -1.40 20.48
CA THR A 173 -8.11 -1.50 20.89
C THR A 173 -8.36 -2.85 21.54
N VAL A 174 -9.02 -2.83 22.70
CA VAL A 174 -9.48 -4.04 23.42
C VAL A 174 -10.99 -4.14 23.31
N TYR A 175 -11.49 -5.31 22.93
CA TYR A 175 -12.92 -5.59 22.84
C TYR A 175 -13.34 -6.90 23.53
N PRO A 176 -14.42 -6.88 24.34
CA PRO A 176 -15.11 -5.68 24.81
C PRO A 176 -14.22 -4.86 25.75
N SER A 177 -14.52 -3.57 25.87
CA SER A 177 -13.79 -2.67 26.78
C SER A 177 -14.07 -2.98 28.26
N GLY A 178 -13.18 -2.57 29.16
CA GLY A 178 -13.36 -2.77 30.60
C GLY A 178 -13.27 -4.24 31.02
N ASP A 179 -14.13 -4.66 31.97
CA ASP A 179 -14.11 -6.00 32.56
C ASP A 179 -15.08 -6.99 31.89
N GLU A 180 -15.75 -6.57 30.81
CA GLU A 180 -16.74 -7.39 30.10
C GLU A 180 -16.06 -8.44 29.20
N TRP A 181 -16.78 -9.53 28.92
CA TRP A 181 -16.38 -10.60 28.02
C TRP A 181 -17.33 -10.65 26.82
N LEU A 182 -16.77 -10.77 25.62
CA LEU A 182 -17.54 -11.06 24.42
C LEU A 182 -18.10 -12.46 24.57
N GLN A 183 -19.41 -12.58 24.70
CA GLN A 183 -20.07 -13.88 24.83
C GLN A 183 -19.76 -14.74 23.61
N ASN A 184 -19.54 -16.04 23.83
CA ASN A 184 -19.31 -16.98 22.76
C ASN A 184 -20.46 -16.91 21.73
N PRO A 185 -20.20 -16.44 20.49
CA PRO A 185 -21.26 -16.24 19.51
C PRO A 185 -21.83 -17.57 19.00
N LEU A 186 -21.16 -18.68 19.27
CA LEU A 186 -21.62 -20.00 18.85
C LEU A 186 -21.33 -21.09 19.90
N GLU A 187 -22.33 -21.30 20.76
CA GLU A 187 -22.27 -22.32 21.81
C GLU A 187 -22.05 -23.73 21.21
N GLY A 188 -21.10 -24.46 21.81
CA GLY A 188 -20.80 -25.85 21.41
C GLY A 188 -19.92 -25.99 20.16
N ALA A 189 -19.51 -24.88 19.52
CA ALA A 189 -18.57 -24.93 18.41
C ALA A 189 -17.20 -25.45 18.86
N PRO A 190 -16.59 -26.42 18.15
CA PRO A 190 -15.28 -26.96 18.52
C PRO A 190 -14.12 -26.01 18.19
N ARG A 191 -14.38 -24.99 17.39
CA ARG A 191 -13.43 -23.95 16.99
C ARG A 191 -14.20 -22.70 16.59
N LEU A 192 -13.56 -21.56 16.74
CA LEU A 192 -14.07 -20.26 16.32
C LEU A 192 -12.89 -19.44 15.81
N PHE A 193 -13.11 -18.72 14.72
CA PHE A 193 -12.15 -17.81 14.10
C PHE A 193 -12.71 -16.40 14.15
N PHE A 194 -11.84 -15.41 14.33
CA PHE A 194 -12.22 -14.00 14.36
C PHE A 194 -11.53 -13.25 13.24
N ARG A 195 -12.21 -12.26 12.68
CA ARG A 195 -11.65 -11.31 11.70
C ARG A 195 -12.02 -9.90 12.13
N ILE A 196 -11.05 -8.99 12.07
CA ILE A 196 -11.25 -7.57 12.32
C ILE A 196 -11.00 -6.81 11.02
N GLU A 197 -11.86 -5.85 10.72
CA GLU A 197 -11.75 -4.97 9.55
C GLU A 197 -11.82 -3.51 10.00
N GLU A 198 -10.98 -2.65 9.42
CA GLU A 198 -11.11 -1.20 9.58
C GLU A 198 -12.24 -0.70 8.67
N ASN A 199 -13.21 0.04 9.22
CA ASN A 199 -14.25 0.66 8.42
C ASN A 199 -13.67 1.83 7.61
N GLN A 200 -14.13 1.98 6.35
CA GLN A 200 -13.70 3.06 5.45
C GLN A 200 -14.33 4.42 5.80
#